data_AF-A0A6N8UGE3-F1
#
_entry.id   AF-A0A6N8UGE3-F1
#
_cell.length_a   1.000
_cell.length_b   1.000
_cell.length_c   1.000
_cell.angle_alpha   90.00
_cell.angle_beta   90.00
_cell.angle_gamma   90.00
#
_symmetry.space_group_name_H-M   'P 1'
#
loop_
_entity.id
_entity.type
_entity.pdbx_description
1 polymer ?
#
loop_
_entity_poly.entity_id
_entity_poly.type
_entity_poly.pdbx_seq_one_letter_code
_entity_poly.pdbx_strand_id
1 'polypeptide(L)'
;MHKLKLLLASVVLVTSTTVFGDIAGTYVLDQDEDGSNEDARWSMTLAVDDDGNYSATVTTLKDELKAESVEVDGKEFSFSITREDANSEYKVLYSGTVENGKMSGSFAIGEGKMFFSATLKEEEPDEAPEEDANETDEDDAEI
;
A
#
# COMPACT_ATOMS: atom_id res chain seq x y z
N MET A 1 -57.62 -30.40 -15.09
CA MET A 1 -56.61 -29.63 -15.84
C MET A 1 -56.04 -28.56 -14.91
N HIS A 2 -54.96 -28.84 -14.19
CA HIS A 2 -54.31 -27.87 -13.29
C HIS A 2 -53.08 -27.30 -13.97
N LYS A 3 -53.09 -25.98 -14.22
CA LYS A 3 -51.96 -25.24 -14.81
C LYS A 3 -50.95 -24.92 -13.71
N LEU A 4 -49.76 -25.51 -13.81
CA LEU A 4 -48.60 -25.20 -12.97
C LEU A 4 -48.05 -23.82 -13.41
N LYS A 5 -48.13 -22.82 -12.52
CA LYS A 5 -47.50 -21.51 -12.72
C LYS A 5 -46.01 -21.65 -12.42
N LEU A 6 -45.18 -21.52 -13.45
CA LEU A 6 -43.73 -21.44 -13.34
C LEU A 6 -43.37 -20.03 -12.84
N LEU A 7 -42.84 -19.94 -11.62
CA LEU A 7 -42.25 -18.73 -11.07
C LEU A 7 -40.81 -18.64 -11.57
N LEU A 8 -40.53 -17.67 -12.45
CA LEU A 8 -39.15 -17.33 -12.81
C LEU A 8 -38.51 -16.60 -11.62
N ALA A 9 -37.57 -17.26 -10.95
CA ALA A 9 -36.66 -16.59 -10.04
C ALA A 9 -35.63 -15.83 -10.88
N SER A 10 -35.64 -14.50 -10.79
CA SER A 10 -34.61 -13.65 -11.38
C SER A 10 -33.34 -13.79 -10.53
N VAL A 11 -32.35 -14.51 -11.04
CA VAL A 11 -30.99 -14.51 -10.48
C VAL A 11 -30.34 -13.20 -10.93
N VAL A 12 -30.19 -12.26 -10.01
CA VAL A 12 -29.36 -11.07 -10.22
C VAL A 12 -27.92 -11.52 -10.01
N LEU A 13 -27.18 -11.65 -11.11
CA LEU A 13 -25.74 -11.87 -11.07
C LEU A 13 -25.07 -10.52 -10.75
N VAL A 14 -24.63 -10.35 -9.51
CA VAL A 14 -23.77 -9.22 -9.12
C VAL A 14 -22.36 -9.59 -9.57
N THR A 15 -21.89 -8.97 -10.64
CA THR A 15 -20.48 -9.02 -11.04
C THR A 15 -19.74 -7.96 -10.25
N SER A 16 -19.14 -8.34 -9.12
CA SER A 16 -18.15 -7.50 -8.44
C SER A 16 -16.99 -7.31 -9.40
N THR A 17 -16.83 -6.10 -9.94
CA THR A 17 -15.67 -5.76 -10.76
C THR A 17 -14.56 -5.47 -9.77
N THR A 18 -13.73 -6.47 -9.46
CA THR A 18 -12.51 -6.25 -8.67
C THR A 18 -11.63 -5.30 -9.47
N VAL A 19 -11.54 -4.06 -9.01
CA VAL A 19 -10.57 -3.10 -9.55
C VAL A 19 -9.22 -3.51 -8.97
N PHE A 20 -8.47 -4.31 -9.73
CA PHE A 20 -7.07 -4.57 -9.42
C PHE A 20 -6.35 -3.22 -9.40
N GLY A 21 -5.65 -2.91 -8.30
CA GLY A 21 -4.98 -1.62 -8.08
C GLY A 21 -5.59 -0.72 -7.00
N ASP A 22 -6.79 -1.00 -6.47
CA ASP A 22 -7.44 -0.15 -5.45
C ASP A 22 -6.66 -0.05 -4.11
N ILE A 23 -5.74 -0.99 -3.88
CA ILE A 23 -4.92 -1.03 -2.65
C ILE A 23 -3.43 -0.81 -2.91
N ALA A 24 -3.01 -0.60 -4.17
CA ALA A 24 -1.61 -0.34 -4.47
C ALA A 24 -1.22 1.06 -3.95
N GLY A 25 -0.02 1.17 -3.40
CA GLY A 25 0.47 2.42 -2.80
C GLY A 25 1.53 2.18 -1.74
N THR A 26 2.14 3.28 -1.30
CA THR A 26 3.06 3.29 -0.15
C THR A 26 2.30 3.78 1.08
N TYR A 27 2.23 2.97 2.13
CA TYR A 27 1.55 3.26 3.37
C TYR A 27 2.57 3.51 4.47
N VAL A 28 2.43 4.63 5.16
CA VAL A 28 3.28 5.01 6.29
C VAL A 28 2.49 4.75 7.55
N LEU A 29 3.07 4.02 8.51
CA LEU A 29 2.36 3.73 9.75
C LEU A 29 1.98 5.01 10.49
N ASP A 30 0.72 5.05 10.94
CA ASP A 30 0.19 6.20 11.66
C ASP A 30 0.95 6.37 12.99
N GLN A 31 1.38 7.61 13.24
CA GLN A 31 1.99 8.03 14.50
C GLN A 31 1.00 7.87 15.66
N ASP A 32 1.52 7.65 16.88
CA ASP A 32 0.72 7.85 18.09
C ASP A 32 0.09 9.25 18.11
N GLU A 33 -1.11 9.38 18.71
CA GLU A 33 -1.94 10.61 18.73
C GLU A 33 -1.21 11.87 19.26
N ASP A 34 -0.08 11.71 19.95
CA ASP A 34 0.69 12.81 20.55
C ASP A 34 1.72 13.43 19.60
N GLY A 35 1.89 12.88 18.38
CA GLY A 35 2.79 13.44 17.37
C GLY A 35 4.27 13.38 17.72
N SER A 36 4.64 12.62 18.76
CA SER A 36 6.02 12.53 19.29
C SER A 36 6.96 11.66 18.45
N ASN A 37 6.46 11.01 17.40
CA ASN A 37 7.26 10.13 16.53
C ASN A 37 7.52 10.81 15.18
N GLU A 38 8.41 11.82 15.18
CA GLU A 38 8.99 12.40 13.94
C GLU A 38 9.76 11.36 13.10
N ASP A 39 10.02 10.18 13.69
CA ASP A 39 10.56 9.02 13.02
C ASP A 39 9.43 8.02 12.69
N ALA A 40 8.60 8.24 11.67
CA ALA A 40 7.78 7.14 11.14
C ALA A 40 8.73 6.10 10.49
N ARG A 41 9.26 5.18 11.31
CA ARG A 41 10.47 4.38 11.01
C ARG A 41 10.27 3.28 9.98
N TRP A 42 9.06 3.09 9.46
CA TRP A 42 8.78 2.07 8.46
C TRP A 42 7.55 2.35 7.62
N SER A 43 7.61 1.92 6.36
CA SER A 43 6.53 1.99 5.38
C SER A 43 6.29 0.62 4.75
N MET A 44 5.10 0.43 4.21
CA MET A 44 4.71 -0.76 3.45
C MET A 44 4.27 -0.33 2.05
N THR A 45 4.91 -0.88 1.03
CA THR A 45 4.55 -0.64 -0.36
C THR A 45 3.84 -1.86 -0.90
N LEU A 46 2.60 -1.71 -1.38
CA LEU A 46 1.90 -2.69 -2.20
C LEU A 46 1.97 -2.21 -3.65
N ALA A 47 2.55 -3.02 -4.53
CA ALA A 47 2.63 -2.73 -5.96
C ALA A 47 1.98 -3.85 -6.76
N VAL A 48 1.37 -3.50 -7.89
CA VAL A 48 0.77 -4.45 -8.83
C VAL A 48 1.48 -4.31 -10.18
N ASP A 49 1.83 -5.43 -10.80
CA ASP A 49 2.43 -5.45 -12.14
C ASP A 49 1.36 -5.44 -13.25
N ASP A 50 1.81 -5.41 -14.51
CA ASP A 50 0.92 -5.41 -15.69
C ASP A 50 0.09 -6.70 -15.83
N ASP A 51 0.52 -7.78 -15.19
CA ASP A 51 -0.16 -9.08 -15.16
C ASP A 51 -1.15 -9.19 -13.98
N GLY A 52 -1.24 -8.16 -13.13
CA GLY A 52 -2.12 -8.13 -11.96
C GLY A 52 -1.57 -8.85 -10.73
N ASN A 53 -0.30 -9.25 -10.71
CA ASN A 53 0.33 -9.85 -9.55
C ASN A 53 0.78 -8.78 -8.57
N TYR A 54 0.50 -9.00 -7.29
CA TYR A 54 0.94 -8.10 -6.24
C TYR A 54 2.33 -8.47 -5.73
N SER A 55 3.11 -7.44 -5.43
CA SER A 55 4.32 -7.51 -4.62
C SER A 55 4.16 -6.61 -3.40
N ALA A 56 4.82 -6.98 -2.31
CA ALA A 56 4.84 -6.17 -1.11
C ALA A 56 6.29 -5.96 -0.64
N THR A 57 6.59 -4.75 -0.18
CA THR A 57 7.88 -4.38 0.38
C THR A 57 7.66 -3.66 1.70
N VAL A 58 8.38 -4.06 2.74
CA VAL A 58 8.40 -3.35 4.02
C VAL A 58 9.74 -2.67 4.17
N THR A 59 9.73 -1.34 4.16
CA THR A 59 10.92 -0.53 4.37
C THR A 59 10.96 -0.13 5.83
N THR A 60 12.10 -0.33 6.48
CA THR A 60 12.39 0.15 7.83
C THR A 60 13.56 1.13 7.78
N LEU A 61 13.92 1.77 8.89
CA LEU A 61 15.14 2.60 8.93
C LEU A 61 16.43 1.87 8.55
N LYS A 62 16.47 0.55 8.72
CA LYS A 62 17.69 -0.23 8.54
C LYS A 62 17.70 -0.98 7.21
N ASP A 63 16.55 -1.52 6.85
CA ASP A 63 16.45 -2.54 5.82
C ASP A 63 15.17 -2.37 4.99
N GLU A 64 15.26 -2.72 3.72
CA GLU A 64 14.14 -2.97 2.83
C GLU A 64 13.93 -4.48 2.71
N LEU A 65 12.72 -4.94 3.03
CA LEU A 65 12.39 -6.36 3.11
C LEU A 65 11.30 -6.69 2.09
N LYS A 66 11.61 -7.58 1.17
CA LYS A 66 10.66 -8.06 0.16
C LYS A 66 9.77 -9.15 0.75
N ALA A 67 8.49 -9.07 0.43
CA ALA A 67 7.52 -10.06 0.84
C ALA A 67 7.55 -11.31 -0.04
N GLU A 68 7.14 -12.41 0.57
CA GLU A 68 6.95 -13.72 0.00
C GLU A 68 5.48 -14.11 0.17
N SER A 69 4.94 -14.89 -0.79
CA SER A 69 3.55 -15.39 -0.74
C SER A 69 2.53 -14.26 -0.58
N VAL A 70 2.64 -13.23 -1.42
CA VAL A 70 1.69 -12.10 -1.42
C VAL A 70 0.36 -12.54 -2.00
N GLU A 71 -0.69 -12.42 -1.22
CA GLU A 71 -2.07 -12.71 -1.61
C GLU A 71 -2.92 -11.46 -1.38
N VAL A 72 -3.72 -11.11 -2.39
CA VAL A 72 -4.66 -9.99 -2.33
C VAL A 72 -6.02 -10.47 -2.81
N ASP A 73 -7.05 -10.25 -2.00
CA ASP A 73 -8.45 -10.51 -2.33
C ASP A 73 -9.28 -9.25 -2.09
N GLY A 74 -9.54 -8.52 -3.19
CA GLY A 74 -10.22 -7.23 -3.14
C GLY A 74 -9.44 -6.21 -2.30
N LYS A 75 -9.91 -5.99 -1.08
CA LYS A 75 -9.33 -5.03 -0.12
C LYS A 75 -8.46 -5.67 0.96
N GLU A 76 -8.48 -7.00 1.04
CA GLU A 76 -7.72 -7.77 2.01
C GLU A 76 -6.37 -8.15 1.42
N PHE A 77 -5.33 -8.14 2.25
CA PHE A 77 -4.00 -8.60 1.87
C PHE A 77 -3.42 -9.53 2.94
N SER A 78 -2.57 -10.44 2.50
CA SER A 78 -1.67 -11.16 3.37
C SER A 78 -0.35 -11.46 2.67
N PHE A 79 0.73 -11.50 3.44
CA PHE A 79 2.03 -11.90 2.94
C PHE A 79 2.94 -12.30 4.09
N SER A 80 4.11 -12.83 3.77
CA SER A 80 5.13 -13.14 4.76
C SER A 80 6.45 -12.47 4.43
N ILE A 81 7.26 -12.18 5.44
CA ILE A 81 8.64 -11.73 5.26
C ILE A 81 9.53 -12.62 6.11
N THR A 82 10.61 -13.10 5.52
CA THR A 82 11.67 -13.78 6.25
C THR A 82 12.69 -12.75 6.72
N ARG A 83 12.96 -12.73 8.03
CA ARG A 83 13.97 -11.86 8.65
C ARG A 83 15.11 -12.72 9.20
N GLU A 84 16.32 -12.27 8.94
CA GLU A 84 17.52 -12.83 9.52
C GLU A 84 18.04 -11.88 10.62
N ASP A 85 18.34 -12.43 11.77
CA ASP A 85 19.18 -11.78 12.77
C ASP A 85 20.50 -12.54 12.91
N ALA A 86 21.40 -12.06 13.78
CA ALA A 86 22.74 -12.63 13.92
C ALA A 86 22.76 -14.13 14.28
N ASN A 87 21.66 -14.69 14.80
CA ASN A 87 21.62 -16.04 15.34
C ASN A 87 20.49 -16.92 14.77
N SER A 88 19.52 -16.33 14.05
CA SER A 88 18.34 -17.05 13.59
C SER A 88 17.65 -16.37 12.41
N GLU A 89 16.95 -17.19 11.64
CA GLU A 89 15.98 -16.74 10.65
C GLU A 89 14.57 -16.97 11.23
N TYR A 90 13.68 -15.99 11.08
CA TYR A 90 12.28 -16.12 11.48
C TYR A 90 11.34 -15.46 10.46
N LYS A 91 10.16 -16.08 10.28
CA LYS A 91 9.12 -15.57 9.40
C LYS A 91 8.14 -14.68 10.17
N VAL A 92 7.85 -13.52 9.60
CA VAL A 92 6.81 -12.59 10.04
C VAL A 92 5.62 -12.71 9.08
N LEU A 93 4.43 -12.94 9.62
CA LEU A 93 3.20 -13.02 8.82
C LEU A 93 2.42 -11.72 8.94
N TYR A 94 2.13 -11.07 7.82
CA TYR A 94 1.33 -9.85 7.76
C TYR A 94 -0.04 -10.17 7.17
N SER A 95 -1.08 -9.55 7.74
CA SER A 95 -2.41 -9.53 7.15
C SER A 95 -3.16 -8.26 7.51
N GLY A 96 -4.04 -7.81 6.62
CA GLY A 96 -4.78 -6.59 6.84
C GLY A 96 -5.75 -6.26 5.73
N THR A 97 -6.29 -5.05 5.82
CA THR A 97 -7.23 -4.48 4.85
C THR A 97 -6.84 -3.04 4.51
N VAL A 98 -7.21 -2.60 3.32
CA VAL A 98 -7.08 -1.21 2.89
C VAL A 98 -8.47 -0.65 2.55
N GLU A 99 -8.81 0.47 3.17
CA GLU A 99 -10.04 1.22 2.90
C GLU A 99 -9.79 2.72 2.88
N ASN A 100 -10.18 3.40 1.79
CA ASN A 100 -10.13 4.86 1.68
C ASN A 100 -8.74 5.44 1.99
N GLY A 101 -7.67 4.83 1.46
CA GLY A 101 -6.29 5.26 1.70
C GLY A 101 -5.77 4.96 3.12
N LYS A 102 -6.52 4.20 3.94
CA LYS A 102 -6.08 3.72 5.25
C LYS A 102 -5.87 2.22 5.21
N MET A 103 -4.69 1.80 5.64
CA MET A 103 -4.33 0.40 5.84
C MET A 103 -4.45 0.07 7.32
N SER A 104 -5.06 -1.06 7.63
CA SER A 104 -5.10 -1.59 9.00
C SER A 104 -4.81 -3.07 8.98
N GLY A 105 -4.15 -3.58 10.02
CA GLY A 105 -3.78 -4.98 10.00
C GLY A 105 -3.07 -5.45 11.25
N SER A 106 -2.42 -6.59 11.09
CA SER A 106 -1.61 -7.20 12.12
C SER A 106 -0.43 -7.93 11.53
N PHE A 107 0.62 -8.07 12.33
CA PHE A 107 1.71 -8.96 12.02
C PHE A 107 2.00 -9.90 13.19
N ALA A 108 2.41 -11.12 12.87
CA ALA A 108 2.68 -12.17 13.84
C ALA A 108 4.12 -12.69 13.73
N ILE A 109 4.74 -12.92 14.89
CA ILE A 109 6.08 -13.50 15.03
C ILE A 109 5.98 -14.61 16.09
N GLY A 110 6.09 -15.87 15.68
CA GLY A 110 5.84 -17.01 16.57
C GLY A 110 4.42 -16.97 17.15
N GLU A 111 4.30 -16.92 18.48
CA GLU A 111 3.02 -16.81 19.19
C GLU A 111 2.56 -15.35 19.41
N GLY A 112 3.42 -14.37 19.14
CA GLY A 112 3.11 -12.95 19.30
C GLY A 112 2.34 -12.39 18.12
N LYS A 113 1.37 -11.51 18.38
CA LYS A 113 0.62 -10.76 17.38
C LYS A 113 0.56 -9.28 17.76
N MET A 114 0.88 -8.40 16.82
CA MET A 114 0.81 -6.95 16.96
C MET A 114 -0.13 -6.38 15.90
N PHE A 115 -0.78 -5.27 16.20
CA PHE A 115 -1.70 -4.57 15.29
C PHE A 115 -1.08 -3.27 14.81
N PHE A 116 -1.45 -2.82 13.62
CA PHE A 116 -0.99 -1.56 13.06
C PHE A 116 -2.09 -0.86 12.27
N SER A 117 -1.97 0.46 12.16
CA SER A 117 -2.64 1.28 11.15
C SER A 117 -1.59 2.10 10.39
N ALA A 118 -1.90 2.41 9.14
CA ALA A 118 -1.07 3.20 8.25
C ALA A 118 -1.93 4.01 7.30
N THR A 119 -1.43 5.16 6.87
CA THR A 119 -2.09 6.01 5.88
C THR A 119 -1.27 6.05 4.59
N LEU A 120 -1.95 6.10 3.46
CA LEU A 120 -1.34 6.24 2.14
C LEU A 120 -0.49 7.52 2.11
N LYS A 121 0.77 7.38 1.72
CA LYS A 121 1.68 8.50 1.48
C LYS A 121 1.18 9.25 0.24
N GLU A 122 0.78 10.50 0.42
CA GLU A 122 0.55 11.39 -0.71
C GLU A 122 1.89 11.65 -1.41
N GLU A 123 1.93 11.50 -2.74
CA GLU A 123 3.08 11.97 -3.50
C GLU A 123 3.11 13.49 -3.39
N GLU A 124 4.22 14.04 -2.89
CA GLU A 124 4.44 15.48 -2.99
C GLU A 124 4.44 15.83 -4.49
N PRO A 125 3.69 16.85 -4.91
CA PRO A 125 3.68 17.25 -6.31
C PRO A 125 5.12 17.56 -6.70
N ASP A 126 5.62 16.86 -7.71
CA ASP A 126 6.96 17.04 -8.28
C ASP A 126 7.17 18.55 -8.46
N GLU A 127 8.05 19.15 -7.64
CA GLU A 127 8.30 20.59 -7.73
C GLU A 127 8.77 20.85 -9.16
N ALA A 128 7.93 21.55 -9.92
CA ALA A 128 8.23 21.86 -11.31
C ALA A 128 9.64 22.45 -11.35
N PRO A 129 10.53 21.96 -12.23
CA PRO A 129 11.91 22.41 -12.27
C PRO A 129 11.86 23.93 -12.31
N GLU A 130 12.49 24.58 -11.32
CA GLU A 130 12.58 26.03 -11.32
C GLU A 130 13.21 26.42 -12.65
N GLU A 131 12.40 26.98 -13.54
CA GLU A 131 12.90 27.46 -14.81
C GLU A 131 13.89 28.55 -14.47
N ASP A 132 15.17 28.21 -14.64
CA ASP A 132 16.32 29.07 -14.43
C ASP A 132 16.12 30.31 -15.33
N ALA A 133 15.48 31.33 -14.77
CA ALA A 133 15.23 32.61 -15.42
C ALA A 133 16.55 33.37 -15.50
N ASN A 134 17.42 32.91 -16.39
CA ASN A 134 18.67 33.56 -16.76
C ASN A 134 18.75 33.72 -18.28
N GLU A 135 17.78 34.45 -18.85
CA GLU A 135 18.00 35.27 -20.04
C GLU A 135 18.13 36.71 -19.51
N THR A 136 19.37 37.19 -19.35
CA THR A 136 20.10 37.98 -20.37
C THR A 136 19.22 39.07 -20.97
N ASP A 137 19.50 40.32 -20.62
CA ASP A 137 19.40 41.53 -21.46
C ASP A 137 19.86 42.71 -20.58
N GLU A 138 20.58 43.74 -21.00
CA GLU A 138 21.28 44.15 -22.21
C GLU A 138 22.14 45.30 -21.68
N ASP A 139 23.47 45.20 -21.72
CA ASP A 139 24.36 46.32 -21.38
C ASP A 139 24.36 47.29 -22.58
N ASP A 140 23.25 48.02 -22.69
CA ASP A 140 23.03 49.12 -23.61
C ASP A 140 23.73 50.36 -23.03
N ALA A 141 25.04 50.45 -23.25
CA ALA A 141 25.80 51.68 -23.04
C ALA A 141 25.90 52.43 -24.38
N GLU A 142 24.86 53.20 -24.69
CA GLU A 142 24.99 54.33 -25.62
C GLU A 142 25.85 55.45 -25.00
N ILE A 143 26.57 56.15 -25.89
CA ILE A 143 27.22 57.48 -25.85
C ILE A 143 28.61 57.63 -25.20
#